data_AF-A0AAC8Z290-F1
#
_entry.id   AF-A0AAC8Z290-F1
#
_cell.length_a   1.000
_cell.length_b   1.000
_cell.length_c   1.000
_cell.angle_alpha   90.00
_cell.angle_beta   90.00
_cell.angle_gamma   90.00
#
_symmetry.space_group_name_H-M   'P 1'
#
loop_
_entity.id
_entity.type
_entity.pdbx_description
1 polymer ?
#
loop_
_entity_poly.entity_id
_entity_poly.type
_entity_poly.pdbx_seq_one_letter_code
_entity_poly.pdbx_strand_id
1 'polypeptide(L)'
;MPKARATNQLAFAFEAPRPATHAAALAGMDAEVARTVGEVLATAQANGKPREIAAAEMSVLLNEPITFDMLNAWSAPGKGKHNISFTRMCALVAVTNRFDLLDRELRRIGAAVIVGKELMTVRAGHLRAVIRKNQEELRELERLAPQIGEEREI
;
A
#
# COMPACT_ATOMS: atom_id res chain seq x y z
N MET A 1 -23.86 -7.76 16.12
CA MET A 1 -22.69 -6.85 16.12
C MET A 1 -21.48 -7.65 15.67
N PRO A 2 -20.98 -7.50 14.42
CA PRO A 2 -19.75 -8.18 14.03
C PRO A 2 -18.57 -7.53 14.77
N LYS A 3 -17.84 -8.34 15.54
CA LYS A 3 -16.65 -7.93 16.31
C LYS A 3 -15.60 -7.35 15.35
N ALA A 4 -15.08 -6.17 15.68
CA ALA A 4 -13.90 -5.61 15.03
C ALA A 4 -12.75 -6.62 15.10
N ARG A 5 -12.23 -7.03 13.93
CA ARG A 5 -11.05 -7.91 13.86
C ARG A 5 -9.82 -7.12 14.29
N ALA A 6 -8.99 -7.74 15.12
CA ALA A 6 -7.80 -7.14 15.69
C ALA A 6 -6.84 -6.59 14.62
N THR A 7 -6.38 -5.37 14.86
CA THR A 7 -5.76 -4.38 13.95
C THR A 7 -4.27 -4.59 13.66
N ASN A 8 -3.72 -5.81 13.69
CA ASN A 8 -2.25 -6.00 13.52
C ASN A 8 -1.83 -7.00 12.46
N GLN A 9 -2.72 -7.35 11.54
CA GLN A 9 -2.32 -8.11 10.35
C GLN A 9 -2.92 -7.41 9.15
N LEU A 10 -2.05 -6.78 8.34
CA LEU A 10 -2.31 -6.67 6.91
C LEU A 10 -2.84 -8.04 6.48
N ALA A 11 -4.08 -8.09 5.96
CA ALA A 11 -4.61 -9.32 5.39
C ALA A 11 -3.62 -9.74 4.30
N PHE A 12 -2.75 -10.69 4.62
CA PHE A 12 -1.54 -10.99 3.85
C PHE A 12 -1.93 -11.78 2.60
N ALA A 13 -2.50 -11.08 1.61
CA ALA A 13 -2.62 -11.59 0.26
C ALA A 13 -1.24 -11.50 -0.39
N PHE A 14 -0.51 -12.64 -0.36
CA PHE A 14 0.76 -12.82 -1.06
C PHE A 14 0.60 -12.89 -2.59
N GLU A 15 -0.62 -12.83 -3.10
CA GLU A 15 -0.86 -12.71 -4.53
C GLU A 15 -0.41 -11.33 -5.02
N ALA A 16 0.45 -11.33 -6.04
CA ALA A 16 0.87 -10.12 -6.73
C ALA A 16 -0.36 -9.46 -7.37
N PRO A 17 -0.70 -8.22 -7.00
CA PRO A 17 -1.87 -7.54 -7.54
C PRO A 17 -1.72 -7.35 -9.05
N ARG A 18 -2.80 -7.58 -9.80
CA ARG A 18 -2.81 -7.41 -11.26
C ARG A 18 -3.26 -5.98 -11.59
N PRO A 19 -2.53 -5.26 -12.45
CA PRO A 19 -2.91 -3.90 -12.82
C PRO A 19 -4.20 -3.90 -13.65
N ALA A 20 -5.08 -2.95 -13.34
CA ALA A 20 -6.22 -2.60 -14.18
C ALA A 20 -5.75 -2.12 -15.55
N THR A 21 -5.99 -2.91 -16.60
CA THR A 21 -5.53 -2.64 -17.98
C THR A 21 -6.65 -2.55 -19.01
N HIS A 22 -7.88 -2.92 -18.66
CA HIS A 22 -9.03 -2.89 -19.57
C HIS A 22 -9.78 -1.55 -19.53
N ALA A 23 -10.53 -1.26 -20.59
CA ALA A 23 -11.38 -0.06 -20.65
C ALA A 23 -12.34 -0.02 -19.45
N ALA A 24 -12.45 1.15 -18.81
CA ALA A 24 -13.28 1.38 -17.64
C ALA A 24 -12.96 0.50 -16.41
N ALA A 25 -11.77 -0.12 -16.32
CA ALA A 25 -11.40 -0.99 -15.19
C ALA A 25 -11.36 -0.28 -13.81
N LEU A 26 -11.29 1.06 -13.79
CA LEU A 26 -11.38 1.89 -12.58
C LEU A 26 -12.70 2.64 -12.45
N ALA A 27 -13.70 2.35 -13.29
CA ALA A 27 -15.01 2.96 -13.14
C ALA A 27 -15.60 2.68 -11.74
N GLY A 28 -16.20 3.71 -11.14
CA GLY A 28 -16.76 3.63 -9.79
C GLY A 28 -15.74 3.71 -8.65
N MET A 29 -14.45 3.90 -8.93
CA MET A 29 -13.41 4.04 -7.90
C MET A 29 -13.70 5.19 -6.93
N ASP A 30 -14.32 6.28 -7.39
CA ASP A 30 -14.68 7.40 -6.52
C ASP A 30 -15.64 7.00 -5.39
N ALA A 31 -16.67 6.20 -5.72
CA ALA A 31 -17.62 5.70 -4.74
C ALA A 31 -16.99 4.67 -3.79
N GLU A 32 -15.97 3.94 -4.26
CA GLU A 32 -15.17 3.04 -3.43
C GLU A 32 -14.27 3.81 -2.46
N VAL A 33 -13.55 4.81 -2.93
CA VAL A 33 -12.74 5.69 -2.08
C VAL A 33 -13.60 6.32 -0.99
N ALA A 34 -14.79 6.81 -1.32
CA ALA A 34 -15.71 7.35 -0.31
C ALA A 34 -16.14 6.30 0.74
N ARG A 35 -16.43 5.07 0.32
CA ARG A 35 -16.69 3.95 1.24
C ARG A 35 -15.47 3.64 2.11
N THR A 36 -14.28 3.66 1.54
CA THR A 36 -13.02 3.44 2.23
C THR A 36 -12.76 4.51 3.29
N VAL A 37 -13.00 5.79 2.96
CA VAL A 37 -12.94 6.89 3.94
C VAL A 37 -13.93 6.65 5.08
N GLY A 38 -15.17 6.25 4.77
CA GLY A 38 -16.18 5.91 5.78
C GLY A 38 -15.72 4.78 6.72
N GLU A 39 -15.10 3.74 6.16
CA GLU A 39 -14.55 2.62 6.92
C GLU A 39 -13.36 3.04 7.80
N VAL A 40 -12.43 3.85 7.27
CA VAL A 40 -11.31 4.41 8.04
C VAL A 40 -11.85 5.18 9.26
N LEU A 41 -12.83 6.07 9.06
CA LEU A 41 -13.39 6.88 10.13
C LEU A 41 -14.19 6.05 11.15
N ALA A 42 -14.99 5.08 10.69
CA ALA A 42 -15.77 4.22 11.57
C ALA A 42 -14.89 3.35 12.48
N THR A 43 -13.79 2.83 11.94
CA THR A 43 -12.83 2.04 12.72
C THR A 43 -11.95 2.91 13.62
N ALA A 44 -11.55 4.11 13.19
CA ALA A 44 -10.86 5.07 14.03
C ALA A 44 -11.72 5.43 15.25
N GLN A 45 -13.01 5.72 15.04
CA GLN A 45 -13.99 5.96 16.11
C GLN A 45 -14.04 4.78 17.09
N ALA A 46 -14.15 3.55 16.58
CA ALA A 46 -14.18 2.35 17.42
C ALA A 46 -12.89 2.16 18.24
N ASN A 47 -11.76 2.69 17.76
CA ASN A 47 -10.47 2.68 18.44
C ASN A 47 -10.22 3.95 19.28
N GLY A 48 -11.26 4.73 19.60
CA GLY A 48 -11.17 5.91 20.46
C GLY A 48 -10.66 7.17 19.76
N LYS A 49 -10.55 7.18 18.43
CA LYS A 49 -10.20 8.36 17.62
C LYS A 49 -11.43 8.88 16.86
N PRO A 50 -12.23 9.77 17.47
CA PRO A 50 -13.38 10.34 16.79
C PRO A 50 -12.97 11.31 15.68
N ARG A 51 -13.93 11.64 14.82
CA ARG A 51 -13.70 12.44 13.59
C ARG A 51 -13.07 13.79 13.90
N GLU A 52 -13.43 14.42 15.01
CA GLU A 52 -12.91 15.70 15.47
C GLU A 52 -11.41 15.63 15.75
N ILE A 53 -10.97 14.54 16.39
CA ILE A 53 -9.54 14.30 16.65
C ILE A 53 -8.81 14.02 15.34
N ALA A 54 -9.38 13.16 14.48
CA ALA A 54 -8.78 12.88 13.16
C ALA A 54 -8.64 14.16 12.32
N ALA A 55 -9.67 15.02 12.29
CA ALA A 55 -9.64 16.30 11.58
C ALA A 55 -8.57 17.24 12.14
N ALA A 56 -8.44 17.34 13.47
CA ALA A 56 -7.42 18.17 14.11
C ALA A 56 -6.00 17.68 13.77
N GLU A 57 -5.74 16.37 13.89
CA GLU A 57 -4.44 15.79 13.54
C GLU A 57 -4.11 15.95 12.05
N MET A 58 -5.09 15.75 11.16
CA MET A 58 -4.92 16.01 9.73
C MET A 58 -4.61 17.48 9.46
N SER A 59 -5.25 18.40 10.19
CA SER A 59 -5.02 19.84 10.02
C SER A 59 -3.59 20.22 10.36
N VAL A 60 -3.05 19.66 11.45
CA VAL A 60 -1.64 19.82 11.83
C VAL A 60 -0.72 19.25 10.75
N LEU A 61 -1.01 18.05 10.26
CA LEU A 61 -0.17 17.36 9.28
C LEU A 61 -0.15 18.06 7.91
N LEU A 62 -1.28 18.66 7.51
CA LEU A 62 -1.43 19.34 6.21
C LEU A 62 -1.15 20.84 6.27
N ASN A 63 -1.06 21.42 7.48
CA ASN A 63 -1.03 22.87 7.69
C ASN A 63 -2.22 23.59 6.99
N GLU A 64 -3.41 22.98 7.03
CA GLU A 64 -4.66 23.46 6.45
C GLU A 64 -5.82 23.08 7.40
N PRO A 65 -6.84 23.93 7.60
CA PRO A 65 -8.01 23.55 8.38
C PRO A 65 -8.80 22.40 7.72
N ILE A 66 -8.83 21.25 8.37
CA ILE A 66 -9.71 20.13 8.06
C ILE A 66 -10.86 20.11 9.07
N THR A 67 -12.10 20.03 8.59
CA THR A 67 -13.29 20.06 9.43
C THR A 67 -13.99 18.71 9.49
N PHE A 68 -14.82 18.53 10.51
CA PHE A 68 -15.72 17.38 10.65
C PHE A 68 -16.63 17.20 9.44
N ASP A 69 -17.19 18.30 8.92
CA ASP A 69 -18.10 18.26 7.77
C ASP A 69 -17.38 17.84 6.48
N MET A 70 -16.11 18.20 6.32
CA MET A 70 -15.28 17.72 5.21
C MET A 70 -15.11 16.19 5.28
N LEU A 71 -14.79 15.64 6.46
CA LEU A 71 -14.69 14.20 6.65
C LEU A 71 -16.02 13.48 6.34
N ASN A 72 -17.16 14.06 6.76
CA ASN A 72 -18.47 13.50 6.45
C ASN A 72 -18.77 13.53 4.96
N ALA A 73 -18.46 14.64 4.28
CA ALA A 73 -18.67 14.79 2.85
C ALA A 73 -17.85 13.75 2.06
N TRP A 74 -16.58 13.55 2.42
CA TRP A 74 -15.71 12.56 1.77
C TRP A 74 -16.17 11.11 1.99
N SER A 75 -16.83 10.83 3.10
CA SER A 75 -17.34 9.47 3.40
C SER A 75 -18.69 9.13 2.74
N ALA A 76 -19.27 10.04 1.94
CA ALA A 76 -20.61 9.91 1.37
C ALA A 76 -20.57 9.55 -0.13
N PRO A 77 -20.74 8.28 -0.54
CA PRO A 77 -20.53 7.83 -1.93
C PRO A 77 -21.49 8.44 -2.96
N GLY A 78 -22.67 8.90 -2.52
CA GLY A 78 -23.70 9.48 -3.40
C GLY A 78 -23.52 10.97 -3.73
N LYS A 79 -22.55 11.67 -3.11
CA LYS A 79 -22.27 13.09 -3.36
C LYS A 79 -21.06 13.23 -4.28
N GLY A 80 -21.21 12.83 -5.55
CA GLY A 80 -20.14 12.71 -6.56
C GLY A 80 -19.30 13.96 -6.90
N LYS A 81 -19.43 15.07 -6.15
CA LYS A 81 -18.60 16.28 -6.27
C LYS A 81 -17.57 16.47 -5.14
N HIS A 82 -17.60 15.67 -4.07
CA HIS A 82 -16.73 15.86 -2.90
C HIS A 82 -15.94 14.58 -2.59
N ASN A 83 -15.19 14.06 -3.55
CA ASN A 83 -14.23 13.00 -3.23
C ASN A 83 -13.00 13.60 -2.52
N ILE A 84 -12.40 12.81 -1.64
CA ILE A 84 -11.17 13.20 -0.95
C ILE A 84 -10.03 13.31 -1.97
N SER A 85 -9.19 14.34 -1.87
CA SER A 85 -7.96 14.38 -2.67
C SER A 85 -6.96 13.34 -2.17
N PHE A 86 -6.08 12.85 -3.03
CA PHE A 86 -5.09 11.85 -2.64
C PHE A 86 -4.20 12.32 -1.47
N THR A 87 -3.78 13.60 -1.47
CA THR A 87 -3.03 14.21 -0.35
C THR A 87 -3.76 14.07 0.99
N ARG A 88 -5.08 14.34 1.00
CA ARG A 88 -5.90 14.25 2.21
C ARG A 88 -6.19 12.81 2.60
N MET A 89 -6.29 11.91 1.62
CA MET A 89 -6.37 10.47 1.88
C MET A 89 -5.09 9.96 2.56
N CYS A 90 -3.91 10.36 2.08
CA CYS A 90 -2.64 10.03 2.72
C CYS A 90 -2.56 10.56 4.16
N ALA A 91 -2.99 11.81 4.38
CA ALA A 91 -3.04 12.37 5.73
C ALA A 91 -3.99 11.59 6.64
N LEU A 92 -5.20 11.27 6.16
CA LEU A 92 -6.17 10.47 6.90
C LEU A 92 -5.60 9.10 7.28
N VAL A 93 -4.99 8.38 6.32
CA VAL A 93 -4.36 7.09 6.55
C VAL A 93 -3.22 7.19 7.55
N ALA A 94 -2.39 8.23 7.47
CA ALA A 94 -1.28 8.45 8.39
C ALA A 94 -1.76 8.67 9.83
N VAL A 95 -2.80 9.50 10.03
CA VAL A 95 -3.31 9.79 11.38
C VAL A 95 -4.10 8.61 11.96
N THR A 96 -4.71 7.75 11.13
CA THR A 96 -5.46 6.58 11.61
C THR A 96 -4.68 5.27 11.56
N ASN A 97 -3.47 5.25 11.00
CA ASN A 97 -2.66 4.06 10.76
C ASN A 97 -3.39 2.96 9.97
N ARG A 98 -4.25 3.34 9.01
CA ARG A 98 -5.08 2.40 8.21
C ARG A 98 -4.47 2.12 6.83
N PHE A 99 -3.19 1.73 6.83
CA PHE A 99 -2.44 1.40 5.61
C PHE A 99 -3.03 0.21 4.85
N ASP A 100 -3.72 -0.69 5.54
CA ASP A 100 -4.42 -1.83 4.95
C ASP A 100 -5.57 -1.40 4.02
N LEU A 101 -6.26 -0.29 4.34
CA LEU A 101 -7.31 0.26 3.50
C LEU A 101 -6.74 1.04 2.30
N LEU A 102 -5.56 1.65 2.45
CA LEU A 102 -4.83 2.21 1.32
C LEU A 102 -4.32 1.11 0.37
N ASP A 103 -3.78 0.02 0.94
CA ASP A 103 -3.34 -1.16 0.19
C ASP A 103 -4.45 -1.72 -0.68
N ARG A 104 -5.68 -1.83 -0.13
CA ARG A 104 -6.86 -2.27 -0.89
C ARG A 104 -7.09 -1.46 -2.17
N GLU A 105 -6.99 -0.13 -2.10
CA GLU A 105 -7.18 0.73 -3.27
C GLU A 105 -6.03 0.58 -4.27
N LEU A 106 -4.78 0.52 -3.78
CA LEU A 106 -3.59 0.41 -4.62
C LEU A 106 -3.47 -0.95 -5.33
N ARG A 107 -4.01 -2.03 -4.73
CA ARG A 107 -4.06 -3.34 -5.37
C ARG A 107 -4.83 -3.35 -6.69
N ARG A 108 -5.78 -2.44 -6.89
CA ARG A 108 -6.52 -2.32 -8.16
C ARG A 108 -5.65 -1.87 -9.31
N ILE A 109 -4.59 -1.11 -9.02
CA ILE A 109 -3.64 -0.63 -10.04
C ILE A 109 -2.38 -1.49 -10.09
N GLY A 110 -2.38 -2.66 -9.45
CA GLY A 110 -1.23 -3.57 -9.45
C GLY A 110 -0.15 -3.20 -8.44
N ALA A 111 -0.46 -2.37 -7.45
CA ALA A 111 0.48 -1.95 -6.40
C ALA A 111 0.12 -2.57 -5.03
N ALA A 112 1.11 -2.70 -4.16
CA ALA A 112 0.92 -3.15 -2.78
C ALA A 112 1.72 -2.26 -1.82
N VAL A 113 1.23 -2.10 -0.60
CA VAL A 113 1.83 -1.26 0.44
C VAL A 113 2.65 -2.12 1.39
N ILE A 114 3.86 -1.64 1.69
CA ILE A 114 4.75 -2.21 2.70
C ILE A 114 5.18 -1.07 3.61
N VAL A 115 5.03 -1.25 4.92
CA VAL A 115 5.16 -0.15 5.88
C VAL A 115 6.44 -0.24 6.69
N GLY A 116 7.17 0.88 6.76
CA GLY A 116 8.31 1.04 7.66
C GLY A 116 9.40 -0.02 7.48
N LYS A 117 9.80 -0.64 8.60
CA LYS A 117 10.93 -1.59 8.63
C LYS A 117 10.68 -2.88 7.85
N GLU A 118 9.42 -3.21 7.54
CA GLU A 118 9.09 -4.39 6.72
C GLU A 118 9.69 -4.31 5.30
N LEU A 119 9.95 -3.10 4.81
CA LEU A 119 10.66 -2.89 3.54
C LEU A 119 12.05 -3.55 3.54
N MET A 120 12.71 -3.64 4.70
CA MET A 120 14.01 -4.32 4.81
C MET A 120 13.89 -5.82 4.59
N THR A 121 12.79 -6.45 5.00
CA THR A 121 12.52 -7.87 4.74
C THR A 121 12.38 -8.12 3.24
N VAL A 122 11.67 -7.23 2.53
CA VAL A 122 11.51 -7.31 1.07
C VAL A 122 12.85 -7.12 0.37
N ARG A 123 13.63 -6.12 0.80
CA ARG A 123 14.98 -5.89 0.27
C ARG A 123 15.90 -7.10 0.48
N ALA A 124 15.87 -7.70 1.67
CA ALA A 124 16.63 -8.91 1.97
C ALA A 124 16.22 -10.08 1.07
N GLY A 125 14.92 -10.28 0.85
CA GLY A 125 14.40 -11.29 -0.07
C GLY A 125 14.89 -11.08 -1.51
N HIS A 126 14.84 -9.85 -2.00
CA HIS A 126 15.37 -9.49 -3.32
C HIS A 126 16.87 -9.77 -3.44
N LEU A 127 17.67 -9.36 -2.45
CA LEU A 127 19.13 -9.62 -2.45
C LEU A 127 19.45 -11.12 -2.45
N ARG A 128 18.70 -11.94 -1.70
CA ARG A 128 18.86 -13.41 -1.75
C ARG A 128 18.56 -13.98 -3.14
N ALA A 129 17.57 -13.44 -3.85
CA ALA A 129 17.27 -13.86 -5.22
C ALA A 129 18.40 -13.49 -6.19
N VAL A 130 18.98 -12.29 -6.05
CA VAL A 130 20.14 -11.86 -6.83
C VAL A 130 21.36 -12.75 -6.55
N ILE A 131 21.64 -13.06 -5.28
CA ILE A 131 22.74 -13.96 -4.90
C ILE A 131 22.59 -15.32 -5.58
N ARG A 132 21.40 -15.92 -5.52
CA ARG A 132 21.15 -17.22 -6.18
C ARG A 132 21.42 -17.16 -7.69
N LYS A 133 20.91 -16.13 -8.36
CA LYS A 133 21.12 -15.94 -9.80
C LYS A 133 22.61 -15.84 -10.13
N ASN A 134 23.36 -15.04 -9.37
CA ASN A 134 24.79 -14.86 -9.60
C ASN A 134 25.59 -16.15 -9.31
N GLN A 135 25.17 -16.95 -8.33
CA GLN A 135 25.77 -18.26 -8.05
C GLN A 135 25.47 -19.28 -9.16
N GLU A 136 24.30 -19.24 -9.78
CA GLU A 136 23.97 -20.04 -10.96
C GLU A 136 24.84 -19.64 -12.15
N GLU A 137 24.97 -18.34 -12.41
CA GLU A 137 25.83 -17.80 -13.47
C GLU A 137 27.31 -18.15 -13.26
N LEU A 138 27.82 -18.02 -12.03
CA LEU A 138 29.19 -18.41 -11.69
C LEU A 138 29.44 -19.90 -11.97
N ARG A 139 28.52 -20.78 -11.58
CA ARG A 139 28.66 -22.23 -11.82
C ARG A 139 28.67 -22.57 -13.31
N GLU A 140 27.84 -21.89 -14.11
CA GLU A 140 27.87 -22.08 -15.57
C GLU A 140 29.18 -21.59 -16.17
N LEU A 141 29.71 -20.45 -15.72
CA LEU A 141 31.02 -19.95 -16.16
C LEU A 141 32.16 -20.89 -15.76
N GLU A 142 32.17 -21.39 -14.51
CA GLU A 142 33.16 -22.37 -14.04
C GLU A 142 33.13 -23.68 -14.83
N ARG A 143 31.95 -24.09 -15.32
CA ARG A 143 31.80 -25.28 -16.18
C ARG A 143 32.37 -25.07 -17.59
N LEU A 144 32.31 -23.85 -18.11
CA LEU A 144 32.70 -23.52 -19.50
C LEU A 144 34.12 -22.98 -19.62
N ALA A 145 34.65 -22.36 -18.56
CA ALA A 145 35.94 -21.70 -18.59
C ALA A 145 37.08 -22.73 -18.54
N PRO A 146 38.03 -22.69 -19.49
CA PRO A 146 39.28 -23.44 -19.35
C PRO A 146 40.09 -22.91 -18.15
N GLN A 147 40.93 -23.75 -17.54
CA GLN A 147 41.84 -23.27 -16.51
C GLN A 147 42.81 -22.24 -17.12
N ILE A 148 42.93 -21.08 -16.47
CA ILE A 148 43.88 -20.05 -16.88
C ILE A 148 45.29 -20.64 -16.71
N GLY A 149 45.90 -21.03 -17.83
CA GLY A 149 47.25 -21.61 -17.86
C GLY A 149 47.36 -22.98 -18.55
N GLU A 150 46.27 -23.65 -18.93
CA GLU A 150 46.36 -24.82 -19.81
C GLU A 150 46.68 -24.37 -21.24
N GLU A 151 47.64 -25.07 -21.84
CA GLU A 151 48.42 -24.70 -23.01
C GLU A 151 47.61 -24.12 -24.17
N ARG A 152 48.04 -22.95 -24.68
CA ARG A 152 47.80 -22.59 -26.07
C ARG A 152 48.69 -23.50 -26.91
N GLU A 153 48.20 -24.67 -27.31
CA GLU A 153 48.79 -25.39 -28.43
C GLU A 153 48.70 -24.48 -29.67
N ILE A 154 49.85 -23.98 -30.11
CA ILE A 154 50.06 -23.42 -31.45
C ILE A 154 50.63 -24.56 -32.30
#